data_AF-A0A945VVW9-F1
#
_entry.id   AF-A0A945VVW9-F1
#
_cell.length_a   1.000
_cell.length_b   1.000
_cell.length_c   1.000
_cell.angle_alpha   90.00
_cell.angle_beta   90.00
_cell.angle_gamma   90.00
#
_symmetry.space_group_name_H-M   'P 1'
#
loop_
_entity.id
_entity.type
_entity.pdbx_description
1 polymer ?
#
loop_
_entity_poly.entity_id
_entity_poly.type
_entity_poly.pdbx_seq_one_letter_code
_entity_poly.pdbx_strand_id
1 'polypeptide(L)'
;NICKNLTRERVKRAIEKYGYDSGFKYLKVGIPIDPEYMLDGILPNYVQFAQYVYYLCFGENLEEADKINQVKHYVGKKGNQAVYLIYDNDFEKLTRQALNLSIAEQIVYHRPNTRRIVYAPACFLDDEYMEAKQIEFVSIPYNLFQRKDS
;
A
#
# COMPACT_ATOMS: atom_id res chain seq x y z
N ASN A 1 6.62 26.09 -20.54
CA ASN A 1 7.33 24.81 -20.32
C ASN A 1 8.41 24.96 -19.23
N ILE A 2 8.05 25.43 -18.02
CA ILE A 2 9.00 25.69 -16.90
C ILE A 2 8.46 25.16 -15.54
N CYS A 3 7.17 24.84 -15.42
CA CYS A 3 6.56 24.51 -14.12
C CYS A 3 6.69 23.04 -13.65
N LYS A 4 7.21 22.10 -14.46
CA LYS A 4 7.32 20.69 -14.05
C LYS A 4 8.51 20.38 -13.12
N ASN A 5 9.54 21.23 -13.07
CA ASN A 5 10.75 20.93 -12.29
C ASN A 5 10.69 21.38 -10.83
N LEU A 6 9.81 22.32 -10.45
CA LEU A 6 9.77 22.86 -9.09
C LEU A 6 8.98 21.98 -8.10
N THR A 7 8.03 21.20 -8.59
CA THR A 7 7.17 20.34 -7.75
C THR A 7 7.92 19.11 -7.24
N ARG A 8 8.93 18.64 -7.99
CA ARG A 8 9.72 17.45 -7.66
C ARG A 8 10.65 17.64 -6.46
N GLU A 9 11.25 18.82 -6.31
CA GLU A 9 12.18 19.09 -5.20
C GLU A 9 11.46 19.23 -3.85
N ARG A 10 10.24 19.79 -3.83
CA ARG A 10 9.49 19.99 -2.57
C ARG A 10 8.99 18.69 -1.97
N VAL A 11 8.61 17.72 -2.79
CA VAL A 11 8.19 16.39 -2.33
C VAL A 11 9.38 15.63 -1.73
N LYS A 12 10.56 15.67 -2.38
CA LYS A 12 11.79 15.10 -1.82
C LYS A 12 12.14 15.70 -0.46
N ARG A 13 12.07 17.03 -0.33
CA ARG A 13 12.37 17.72 0.95
C ARG A 13 11.33 17.45 2.04
N ALA A 14 10.06 17.20 1.68
CA ALA A 14 9.04 16.85 2.68
C ALA A 14 9.26 15.44 3.24
N ILE A 15 9.68 14.49 2.40
CA ILE A 15 10.04 13.12 2.83
C ILE A 15 11.25 13.17 3.77
N GLU A 16 12.28 13.97 3.45
CA GLU A 16 13.46 14.17 4.32
C GLU A 16 13.14 14.92 5.63
N LYS A 17 12.17 15.84 5.63
CA LYS A 17 11.88 16.70 6.79
C LYS A 17 10.98 16.04 7.85
N TYR A 18 10.20 15.03 7.48
CA TYR A 18 9.26 14.36 8.39
C TYR A 18 9.71 12.97 8.89
N GLY A 19 10.93 12.52 8.58
CA GLY A 19 11.47 11.29 9.15
C GLY A 19 10.62 10.06 8.85
N TYR A 20 10.05 9.98 7.64
CA TYR A 20 9.39 8.77 7.17
C TYR A 20 10.47 7.72 6.89
N ASP A 21 10.74 6.87 7.87
CA ASP A 21 11.58 5.66 7.73
C ASP A 21 10.91 4.58 6.84
N SER A 22 9.75 4.90 6.25
CA SER A 22 9.10 4.13 5.19
C SER A 22 9.67 4.52 3.83
N GLY A 23 10.86 3.99 3.51
CA GLY A 23 11.55 4.22 2.25
C GLY A 23 10.72 3.84 1.03
N PHE A 24 10.14 4.84 0.35
CA PHE A 24 9.60 4.66 -1.01
C PHE A 24 10.78 4.50 -1.98
N LYS A 25 11.21 3.26 -2.18
CA LYS A 25 12.20 2.92 -3.19
C LYS A 25 11.50 2.79 -4.54
N TYR A 26 11.40 3.91 -5.27
CA TYR A 26 10.92 3.94 -6.64
C TYR A 26 11.84 3.09 -7.52
N LEU A 27 11.41 1.90 -7.92
CA LEU A 27 12.08 1.11 -8.94
C LEU A 27 11.10 0.69 -10.03
N LYS A 28 11.51 0.97 -11.27
CA LYS A 28 10.84 0.56 -12.50
C LYS A 28 10.93 -0.96 -12.63
N VAL A 29 9.83 -1.61 -13.01
CA VAL A 29 9.68 -2.43 -14.24
C VAL A 29 8.63 -3.54 -14.03
N GLY A 30 7.62 -3.54 -14.92
CA GLY A 30 6.75 -4.69 -15.21
C GLY A 30 5.27 -4.33 -15.32
N ILE A 31 4.88 -3.69 -16.43
CA ILE A 31 3.66 -2.87 -16.61
C ILE A 31 3.76 -1.57 -15.79
N PRO A 32 3.84 -0.38 -16.43
CA PRO A 32 4.10 0.84 -15.69
C PRO A 32 2.88 1.18 -14.84
N ILE A 33 2.94 0.83 -13.56
CA ILE A 33 2.47 1.75 -12.53
C ILE A 33 3.44 2.90 -12.66
N ASP A 34 3.09 3.85 -13.53
CA ASP A 34 3.89 5.05 -13.63
C ASP A 34 3.72 5.72 -12.26
N PRO A 35 4.78 5.79 -11.44
CA PRO A 35 4.69 6.50 -10.19
C PRO A 35 4.31 7.97 -10.45
N GLU A 36 4.58 8.47 -11.68
CA GLU A 36 4.11 9.76 -12.15
C GLU A 36 2.57 9.82 -12.25
N TYR A 37 1.88 8.77 -12.70
CA TYR A 37 0.40 8.73 -12.70
C TYR A 37 -0.19 8.69 -11.29
N MET A 38 0.44 7.94 -10.37
CA MET A 38 0.04 7.93 -8.96
C MET A 38 0.19 9.32 -8.33
N LEU A 39 1.30 10.00 -8.62
CA LEU A 39 1.59 11.37 -8.18
C LEU A 39 0.75 12.44 -8.91
N ASP A 40 0.24 12.15 -10.11
CA ASP A 40 -0.72 12.98 -10.84
C ASP A 40 -2.17 12.82 -10.34
N GLY A 41 -2.38 11.96 -9.33
CA GLY A 41 -3.67 11.72 -8.71
C GLY A 41 -4.54 10.67 -9.41
N ILE A 42 -3.96 9.91 -10.33
CA ILE A 42 -4.62 8.75 -10.94
C ILE A 42 -4.35 7.54 -10.05
N LEU A 43 -5.41 7.08 -9.40
CA LEU A 43 -5.39 5.90 -8.54
C LEU A 43 -5.17 4.62 -9.39
N PRO A 44 -4.15 3.79 -9.08
CA PRO A 44 -3.91 2.54 -9.79
C PRO A 44 -5.08 1.58 -9.58
N ASN A 45 -5.28 0.62 -10.49
CA ASN A 45 -6.24 -0.44 -10.19
C ASN A 45 -5.72 -1.35 -9.08
N TYR A 46 -6.61 -2.14 -8.47
CA TYR A 46 -6.25 -2.99 -7.32
C TYR A 46 -5.10 -3.95 -7.64
N VAL A 47 -5.11 -4.60 -8.81
CA VAL A 47 -4.10 -5.59 -9.21
C VAL A 47 -2.73 -4.94 -9.36
N GLN A 48 -2.69 -3.77 -10.01
CA GLN A 48 -1.49 -2.95 -10.13
C GLN A 48 -0.92 -2.62 -8.75
N PHE A 49 -1.74 -2.03 -7.87
CA PHE A 49 -1.22 -1.62 -6.56
C PHE A 49 -0.78 -2.81 -5.71
N ALA A 50 -1.50 -3.94 -5.80
CA ALA A 50 -1.12 -5.19 -5.17
C ALA A 50 0.27 -5.69 -5.64
N GLN A 51 0.57 -5.65 -6.94
CA GLN A 51 1.89 -6.00 -7.47
C GLN A 51 2.99 -5.08 -6.93
N TYR A 52 2.74 -3.77 -6.89
CA TYR A 52 3.69 -2.81 -6.36
C TYR A 52 3.98 -3.03 -4.88
N VAL A 53 2.93 -3.21 -4.07
CA VAL A 53 3.06 -3.46 -2.64
C VAL A 53 3.80 -4.78 -2.37
N TYR A 54 3.52 -5.83 -3.14
CA TYR A 54 4.26 -7.08 -3.06
C TYR A 54 5.76 -6.88 -3.33
N TYR A 55 6.09 -6.12 -4.37
CA TYR A 55 7.48 -5.77 -4.69
C TYR A 55 8.15 -4.98 -3.58
N LEU A 56 7.46 -4.02 -2.96
CA LEU A 56 7.99 -3.28 -1.81
C LEU A 56 8.31 -4.21 -0.63
N CYS A 57 7.48 -5.22 -0.38
CA CYS A 57 7.70 -6.19 0.69
C CYS A 57 8.84 -7.17 0.40
N PHE A 58 9.00 -7.64 -0.83
CA PHE A 58 9.87 -8.78 -1.13
C PHE A 58 11.00 -8.52 -2.12
N GLY A 59 11.06 -7.32 -2.72
CA GLY A 59 12.07 -6.92 -3.70
C GLY A 59 11.98 -7.63 -5.05
N GLU A 60 10.90 -8.36 -5.30
CA GLU A 60 10.69 -9.15 -6.52
C GLU A 60 9.27 -9.01 -7.03
N ASN A 61 9.07 -9.30 -8.31
CA ASN A 61 7.75 -9.26 -8.91
C ASN A 61 6.90 -10.44 -8.45
N LEU A 62 5.59 -10.21 -8.33
CA LEU A 62 4.65 -11.27 -8.04
C LEU A 62 4.49 -12.17 -9.27
N GLU A 63 5.04 -13.38 -9.22
CA GLU A 63 4.93 -14.37 -10.30
C GLU A 63 3.48 -14.87 -10.49
N GLU A 64 2.70 -14.88 -9.40
CA GLU A 64 1.34 -15.43 -9.34
C GLU A 64 0.29 -14.31 -9.21
N ALA A 65 0.30 -13.34 -10.13
CA ALA A 65 -0.62 -12.20 -10.10
C ALA A 65 -2.10 -12.60 -10.21
N ASP A 66 -2.38 -13.77 -10.78
CA ASP A 66 -3.69 -14.42 -10.84
C ASP A 66 -4.23 -14.86 -9.47
N LYS A 67 -3.36 -15.00 -8.46
CA LYS A 67 -3.75 -15.36 -7.09
C LYS A 67 -4.10 -14.16 -6.21
N ILE A 68 -3.99 -12.94 -6.74
CA ILE A 68 -4.49 -11.74 -6.08
C ILE A 68 -6.00 -11.88 -5.90
N ASN A 69 -6.48 -11.66 -4.67
CA ASN A 69 -7.89 -11.73 -4.35
C ASN A 69 -8.34 -10.46 -3.63
N GLN A 70 -8.98 -9.57 -4.38
CA GLN A 70 -9.49 -8.30 -3.86
C GLN A 70 -10.54 -8.47 -2.76
N VAL A 71 -11.44 -9.45 -2.89
CA VAL A 71 -12.50 -9.71 -1.91
C VAL A 71 -11.92 -10.10 -0.55
N LYS A 72 -10.81 -10.84 -0.54
CA LYS A 72 -10.10 -11.26 0.67
C LYS A 72 -8.97 -10.30 1.07
N HIS A 73 -8.81 -9.18 0.37
CA HIS A 73 -7.68 -8.26 0.52
C HIS A 73 -6.30 -8.94 0.36
N TYR A 74 -6.23 -10.11 -0.29
CA TYR A 74 -5.00 -10.90 -0.36
C TYR A 74 -4.20 -10.55 -1.61
N VAL A 75 -2.91 -10.32 -1.44
CA VAL A 75 -1.99 -9.99 -2.54
C VAL A 75 -1.11 -11.20 -2.87
N GLY A 76 -0.39 -11.72 -1.88
CA GLY A 76 0.62 -12.74 -2.08
C GLY A 76 1.31 -13.14 -0.79
N LYS A 77 2.21 -14.11 -0.86
CA LYS A 77 3.04 -14.52 0.28
C LYS A 77 4.44 -14.89 -0.16
N LYS A 78 5.39 -14.76 0.76
CA LYS A 78 6.75 -15.29 0.63
C LYS A 78 7.22 -15.80 1.98
N GLY A 79 7.69 -17.05 2.01
CA GLY A 79 8.07 -17.71 3.27
C GLY A 79 6.93 -17.71 4.29
N ASN A 80 7.19 -17.13 5.47
CA ASN A 80 6.21 -16.99 6.57
C ASN A 80 5.56 -15.60 6.65
N GLN A 81 5.62 -14.82 5.57
CA GLN A 81 5.00 -13.50 5.47
C GLN A 81 3.93 -13.51 4.37
N ALA A 82 2.77 -12.95 4.67
CA ALA A 82 1.67 -12.75 3.74
C ALA A 82 1.33 -11.26 3.67
N VAL A 83 1.05 -10.79 2.47
CA VAL A 83 0.75 -9.39 2.18
C VAL A 83 -0.72 -9.24 1.85
N TYR A 84 -1.34 -8.23 2.47
CA TYR A 84 -2.74 -7.88 2.31
C TYR A 84 -2.87 -6.40 1.96
N LEU A 85 -3.86 -6.07 1.13
CA LEU A 85 -4.12 -4.73 0.64
C LEU A 85 -5.60 -4.38 0.79
N ILE A 86 -5.88 -3.40 1.64
CA ILE A 86 -7.19 -2.78 1.79
C ILE A 86 -7.17 -1.52 0.96
N TYR A 87 -7.73 -1.60 -0.25
CA TYR A 87 -7.69 -0.54 -1.23
C TYR A 87 -8.89 -0.58 -2.18
N ASP A 88 -9.32 0.60 -2.60
CA ASP A 88 -10.27 0.83 -3.68
C ASP A 88 -9.69 1.92 -4.59
N ASN A 89 -9.95 1.82 -5.90
CA ASN A 89 -9.49 2.82 -6.87
C ASN A 89 -10.41 4.06 -6.91
N ASP A 90 -11.48 4.08 -6.12
CA ASP A 90 -12.35 5.23 -5.86
C ASP A 90 -11.91 5.97 -4.59
N PHE A 91 -11.52 7.25 -4.71
CA PHE A 91 -11.02 8.06 -3.60
C PHE A 91 -12.05 8.23 -2.46
N GLU A 92 -13.35 8.35 -2.78
CA GLU A 92 -14.38 8.51 -1.76
C GLU A 92 -14.56 7.24 -0.92
N LYS A 93 -14.42 6.07 -1.54
CA LYS A 93 -14.45 4.78 -0.84
C LYS A 93 -13.15 4.53 -0.09
N LEU A 94 -12.04 4.83 -0.74
CA LEU A 94 -10.71 4.62 -0.21
C LEU A 94 -10.52 5.34 1.12
N THR A 95 -10.94 6.61 1.25
CA THR A 95 -10.86 7.40 2.50
C THR A 95 -11.69 6.85 3.65
N ARG A 96 -12.69 6.01 3.35
CA ARG A 96 -13.55 5.36 4.33
C ARG A 96 -13.09 3.95 4.69
N GLN A 97 -12.15 3.39 3.93
CA GLN A 97 -11.59 2.08 4.24
C GLN A 97 -10.60 2.20 5.41
N ALA A 98 -10.49 1.13 6.18
CA ALA A 98 -9.55 1.02 7.29
C ALA A 98 -9.35 -0.45 7.64
N LEU A 99 -8.20 -0.78 8.21
CA LEU A 99 -8.01 -2.04 8.91
C LEU A 99 -8.82 -1.99 10.22
N ASN A 100 -9.89 -2.78 10.29
CA ASN A 100 -10.74 -2.94 11.45
C ASN A 100 -10.71 -4.39 11.97
N LEU A 101 -11.31 -4.62 13.14
CA LEU A 101 -11.31 -5.93 13.80
C LEU A 101 -11.89 -7.04 12.92
N SER A 102 -13.00 -6.78 12.22
CA SER A 102 -13.64 -7.77 11.35
C SER A 102 -12.73 -8.21 10.20
N ILE A 103 -12.07 -7.26 9.54
CA ILE A 103 -11.12 -7.56 8.46
C ILE A 103 -9.89 -8.28 9.02
N ALA A 104 -9.39 -7.85 10.18
CA ALA A 104 -8.23 -8.49 10.81
C ALA A 104 -8.50 -9.96 11.16
N GLU A 105 -9.67 -10.26 11.72
CA GLU A 105 -10.09 -11.64 12.01
C GLU A 105 -10.19 -12.49 10.74
N GLN A 106 -10.72 -11.94 9.64
CA GLN A 106 -10.74 -12.63 8.35
C GLN A 106 -9.33 -12.93 7.83
N ILE A 107 -8.42 -11.96 7.93
CA ILE A 107 -7.00 -12.11 7.55
C ILE A 107 -6.33 -13.21 8.39
N VAL A 108 -6.55 -13.20 9.70
CA VAL A 108 -6.00 -14.17 10.65
C VAL A 108 -6.54 -15.57 10.39
N TYR A 109 -7.85 -15.69 10.17
CA TYR A 109 -8.53 -16.95 9.86
C TYR A 109 -8.07 -17.53 8.51
N HIS A 110 -7.91 -16.67 7.50
CA HIS A 110 -7.48 -17.07 6.16
C HIS A 110 -6.12 -17.78 6.17
N ARG A 111 -5.20 -17.32 7.02
CA ARG A 111 -3.89 -17.95 7.21
C ARG A 111 -3.45 -17.88 8.66
N PRO A 112 -3.65 -18.93 9.47
CA PRO A 112 -3.13 -18.96 10.83
C PRO A 112 -1.59 -19.00 10.85
N ASN A 113 -0.98 -18.56 11.95
CA ASN A 113 0.46 -18.65 12.24
C ASN A 113 1.44 -18.02 11.21
N THR A 114 0.98 -17.04 10.42
CA THR A 114 1.80 -16.33 9.43
C THR A 114 1.91 -14.86 9.81
N ARG A 115 3.07 -14.22 9.61
CA ARG A 115 3.19 -12.75 9.73
C ARG A 115 2.39 -12.08 8.63
N ARG A 116 1.55 -11.11 8.96
CA ARG A 116 0.63 -10.46 8.01
C ARG A 116 0.99 -8.99 7.87
N ILE A 117 1.45 -8.59 6.71
CA ILE A 117 1.70 -7.18 6.39
C ILE A 117 0.45 -6.65 5.71
N VAL A 118 -0.20 -5.67 6.33
CA VAL A 118 -1.49 -5.13 5.87
C VAL A 118 -1.31 -3.67 5.47
N TYR A 119 -1.46 -3.40 4.18
CA TYR A 119 -1.49 -2.06 3.64
C TYR A 119 -2.90 -1.53 3.70
N ALA A 120 -3.13 -0.44 4.42
CA ALA A 120 -4.43 0.18 4.49
C ALA A 120 -4.36 1.71 4.64
N PRO A 121 -5.39 2.43 4.20
CA PRO A 121 -5.73 3.78 4.62
C PRO A 121 -5.33 4.26 6.02
N ALA A 122 -5.74 3.46 6.99
CA ALA A 122 -5.95 3.80 8.37
C ALA A 122 -6.08 2.47 9.12
N CYS A 123 -5.74 2.49 10.39
CA CYS A 123 -5.86 1.34 11.28
C CYS A 123 -6.68 1.74 12.51
N PHE A 124 -7.65 0.92 12.88
CA PHE A 124 -8.47 1.07 14.08
C PHE A 124 -8.18 0.00 15.13
N LEU A 125 -7.10 -0.77 14.96
CA LEU A 125 -6.65 -1.76 15.92
C LEU A 125 -5.61 -1.14 16.85
N ASP A 126 -5.59 -1.63 18.10
CA ASP A 126 -4.50 -1.34 19.03
C ASP A 126 -3.26 -2.20 18.74
N ASP A 127 -2.11 -1.72 19.23
CA ASP A 127 -0.81 -2.34 19.01
C ASP A 127 -0.70 -3.74 19.66
N GLU A 128 -1.33 -3.93 20.83
CA GLU A 128 -1.32 -5.21 21.56
C GLU A 128 -2.01 -6.32 20.75
N TYR A 129 -3.18 -6.02 20.18
CA TYR A 129 -3.90 -6.92 19.30
C TYR A 129 -3.08 -7.23 18.05
N MET A 130 -2.50 -6.21 17.42
CA MET A 130 -1.70 -6.39 16.20
C MET A 130 -0.47 -7.27 16.48
N GLU A 131 0.25 -7.03 17.57
CA GLU A 131 1.41 -7.82 17.97
C GLU A 131 1.01 -9.27 18.26
N ALA A 132 -0.04 -9.49 19.07
CA ALA A 132 -0.54 -10.82 19.41
C ALA A 132 -0.99 -11.63 18.17
N LYS A 133 -1.48 -10.95 17.13
CA LYS A 133 -1.88 -11.56 15.86
C LYS A 133 -0.80 -11.48 14.78
N GLN A 134 0.42 -11.03 15.10
CA GLN A 134 1.51 -10.88 14.13
C GLN A 134 1.11 -10.07 12.88
N ILE A 135 0.34 -9.01 13.09
CA ILE A 135 -0.11 -8.07 12.08
C ILE A 135 0.82 -6.86 12.09
N GLU A 136 1.35 -6.52 10.93
CA GLU A 136 2.15 -5.33 10.69
C GLU A 136 1.32 -4.39 9.81
N PHE A 137 0.94 -3.23 10.35
CA PHE A 137 0.18 -2.23 9.62
C PHE A 137 1.12 -1.26 8.88
N VAL A 138 0.86 -1.07 7.58
CA VAL A 138 1.54 -0.07 6.76
C VAL A 138 0.51 0.89 6.20
N SER A 139 0.66 2.18 6.51
CA SER A 139 -0.27 3.20 6.04
C SER A 139 -0.09 3.50 4.54
N ILE A 140 -1.20 3.68 3.84
CA ILE A 140 -1.21 4.17 2.45
C ILE A 140 -1.36 5.70 2.50
N PRO A 141 -0.30 6.47 2.20
CA PRO A 141 -0.35 7.92 2.33
C PRO A 141 -1.19 8.57 1.22
N TYR A 142 -2.42 8.98 1.55
CA TYR A 142 -3.35 9.60 0.60
C TYR A 142 -2.89 10.92 -0.01
N ASN A 143 -2.07 11.65 0.75
CA ASN A 143 -1.54 12.94 0.33
C ASN A 143 -0.62 12.82 -0.90
N LEU A 144 -0.16 11.61 -1.24
CA LEU A 144 0.53 11.35 -2.50
C LEU A 144 -0.42 11.32 -3.72
N PHE A 145 -1.72 11.02 -3.50
CA PHE A 145 -2.73 10.89 -4.56
C PHE A 145 -3.61 12.15 -4.72
N GLN A 146 -3.66 13.02 -3.72
CA GLN A 146 -4.31 14.32 -3.89
C GLN A 146 -3.35 15.26 -4.61
N ARG A 147 -3.59 15.48 -5.90
CA ARG A 147 -3.12 16.69 -6.55
C ARG A 147 -3.73 17.87 -5.79
N LYS A 148 -2.88 18.76 -5.27
CA LYS A 148 -3.33 20.13 -5.02
C LYS A 148 -3.57 20.74 -6.38
N ASP A 149 -4.81 20.69 -6.84
CA ASP A 149 -5.26 21.60 -7.88
C ASP A 149 -5.01 23.02 -7.36
N SER A 150 -4.17 23.76 -8.08
CA SER A 150 -3.92 25.18 -7.91
C SER A 150 -3.75 25.78 -9.29
#